data_AF-A0AAE6QIP8-F1
#
_entry.id   AF-A0AAE6QIP8-F1
#
_cell.length_a   1.000
_cell.length_b   1.000
_cell.length_c   1.000
_cell.angle_alpha   90.00
_cell.angle_beta   90.00
_cell.angle_gamma   90.00
#
_symmetry.space_group_name_H-M   'P 1'
#
loop_
_entity.id
_entity.type
_entity.pdbx_description
1 polymer ?
#
loop_
_entity_poly.entity_id
_entity_poly.type
_entity_poly.pdbx_seq_one_letter_code
_entity_poly.pdbx_strand_id
1 'polypeptide(L)'
;MKTPRPNARHKPLTDLRNLKMARSAHAFVRGNTAQFYEWLHSQSGRRLPSGPPVWICGDCHAGNLGPTGDSKGRIDMHIRDLDQAVIGNPAHDLVRLGLSLATAARGSDLPGVTTARMLEEMMQGYEEAFVGDGDEEPDRPVQVKAGMRSAVQRTWKHLAKERFEDTQPSIPLGKHFWALSRAERDAIKALCSTAEIHALVTSLKGRSQDDRVQLLDSAYWVKGCSSLGLLRYAVLMGVGDEDDQEFCLLDIKEAVAAAAPRTARAPMPRDNGKRVVEGARHLSPGLGSRMVAVRMLDHSFFIRELLPQDMKLELDELTQQEAMQAAAYLAKVVGMAHARQMDLATRTAWIRDLQTNRSQTLDAPSWLWSSVVQLVGSHEQGYLEHCRRYAL
;
A
#
# COMPACT_ATOMS: atom_id res chain seq x y z
N MET A 1 5.57 2.45 -28.97
CA MET A 1 4.76 3.62 -28.55
C MET A 1 5.71 4.79 -28.27
N LYS A 2 5.44 5.99 -28.78
CA LYS A 2 6.31 7.16 -28.54
C LYS A 2 6.16 7.62 -27.09
N THR A 3 7.23 7.60 -26.32
CA THR A 3 7.23 8.07 -24.92
C THR A 3 7.25 9.61 -24.87
N PRO A 4 6.56 10.26 -23.93
CA PRO A 4 6.58 11.71 -23.81
C PRO A 4 7.96 12.21 -23.38
N ARG A 5 8.30 13.43 -23.81
CA ARG A 5 9.49 14.13 -23.29
C ARG A 5 9.32 14.40 -21.79
N PRO A 6 10.41 14.49 -21.00
CA PRO A 6 10.34 14.71 -19.55
C PRO A 6 9.43 15.87 -19.11
N ASN A 7 9.50 17.01 -19.80
CA ASN A 7 8.69 18.20 -19.51
C ASN A 7 7.21 18.09 -19.97
N ALA A 8 6.84 17.04 -20.68
CA ALA A 8 5.49 16.82 -21.23
C ALA A 8 4.80 15.58 -20.63
N ARG A 9 5.32 15.01 -19.54
CA ARG A 9 4.77 13.78 -18.91
C ARG A 9 3.41 13.99 -18.24
N HIS A 10 3.15 15.19 -17.72
CA HIS A 10 2.00 15.46 -16.84
C HIS A 10 0.66 15.09 -17.48
N LYS A 11 0.33 15.66 -18.66
CA LYS A 11 -0.94 15.42 -19.34
C LYS A 11 -1.19 13.93 -19.65
N PRO A 12 -0.26 13.19 -20.29
CA PRO A 12 -0.40 11.74 -20.48
C PRO A 12 -0.61 10.94 -19.19
N LEU A 13 0.05 11.32 -18.08
CA LEU A 13 -0.13 10.66 -16.79
C LEU A 13 -1.52 10.91 -16.21
N THR A 14 -2.01 12.14 -16.29
CA THR A 14 -3.37 12.50 -15.87
C THR A 14 -4.41 11.73 -16.68
N ASP A 15 -4.25 11.65 -17.99
CA ASP A 15 -5.17 10.91 -18.86
C ASP A 15 -5.16 9.41 -18.52
N LEU A 16 -3.97 8.83 -18.36
CA LEU A 16 -3.81 7.43 -17.97
C LEU A 16 -4.42 7.15 -16.59
N ARG A 17 -4.28 8.07 -15.64
CA ARG A 17 -4.91 7.97 -14.32
C ARG A 17 -6.42 7.93 -14.44
N ASN A 18 -7.00 8.88 -15.19
CA ASN A 18 -8.44 8.97 -15.38
C ASN A 18 -9.00 7.71 -16.03
N LEU A 19 -8.33 7.19 -17.07
CA LEU A 19 -8.71 5.92 -17.71
C LEU A 19 -8.59 4.73 -16.78
N LYS A 20 -7.54 4.66 -15.94
CA LYS A 20 -7.39 3.58 -14.94
C LYS A 20 -8.49 3.60 -13.89
N MET A 21 -8.86 4.78 -13.40
CA MET A 21 -9.94 4.95 -12.43
C MET A 21 -11.30 4.60 -13.03
N ALA A 22 -11.50 4.81 -14.34
CA ALA A 22 -12.74 4.47 -15.03
C ALA A 22 -12.91 2.96 -15.35
N ARG A 23 -11.93 2.10 -15.04
CA ARG A 23 -11.99 0.67 -15.36
C ARG A 23 -13.01 -0.12 -14.54
N SER A 24 -13.20 0.27 -13.27
CA SER A 24 -14.15 -0.35 -12.36
C SER A 24 -14.38 0.52 -11.13
N ALA A 25 -15.51 0.32 -10.45
CA ALA A 25 -15.80 1.01 -9.18
C ALA A 25 -14.70 0.77 -8.13
N HIS A 26 -14.18 -0.46 -8.03
CA HIS A 26 -13.05 -0.76 -7.15
C HIS A 26 -11.76 0.00 -7.55
N ALA A 27 -11.47 0.13 -8.85
CA ALA A 27 -10.33 0.93 -9.31
C ALA A 27 -10.48 2.43 -8.97
N PHE A 28 -11.71 2.97 -9.06
CA PHE A 28 -12.04 4.33 -8.67
C PHE A 28 -11.86 4.54 -7.16
N VAL A 29 -12.36 3.64 -6.31
CA VAL A 29 -12.16 3.68 -4.84
C VAL A 29 -10.68 3.79 -4.49
N ARG A 30 -9.84 2.91 -5.06
CA ARG A 30 -8.38 2.93 -4.81
C ARG A 30 -7.68 4.18 -5.38
N GLY A 31 -8.27 4.83 -6.38
CA GLY A 31 -7.70 6.01 -7.02
C GLY A 31 -8.01 7.33 -6.29
N ASN A 32 -8.93 7.33 -5.33
CA ASN A 32 -9.58 8.54 -4.84
C ASN A 32 -9.54 8.74 -3.31
N THR A 33 -8.36 8.61 -2.71
CA THR A 33 -8.16 8.66 -1.26
C THR A 33 -8.52 10.01 -0.62
N ALA A 34 -8.27 11.13 -1.31
CA ALA A 34 -8.65 12.46 -0.80
C ALA A 34 -10.17 12.62 -0.71
N GLN A 35 -10.90 12.23 -1.76
CA GLN A 35 -12.36 12.29 -1.78
C GLN A 35 -12.99 11.31 -0.79
N PHE A 36 -12.37 10.15 -0.57
CA PHE A 36 -12.79 9.23 0.49
C PHE A 36 -12.85 9.92 1.85
N TYR A 37 -11.81 10.68 2.22
CA TYR A 37 -11.81 11.40 3.48
C TYR A 37 -12.80 12.56 3.49
N GLU A 38 -12.91 13.33 2.40
CA GLU A 38 -13.93 14.38 2.31
C GLU A 38 -15.34 13.83 2.56
N TRP A 39 -15.70 12.73 1.87
CA TRP A 39 -17.00 12.09 2.04
C TRP A 39 -17.17 11.53 3.44
N LEU A 40 -16.17 10.85 4.00
CA LEU A 40 -16.22 10.31 5.37
C LEU A 40 -16.51 11.40 6.41
N HIS A 41 -15.90 12.58 6.29
CA HIS A 41 -16.14 13.68 7.24
C HIS A 41 -17.46 14.42 6.98
N SER A 42 -18.01 14.34 5.77
CA SER A 42 -19.30 14.93 5.42
C SER A 42 -20.51 14.05 5.81
N GLN A 43 -20.29 12.81 6.24
CA GLN A 43 -21.37 11.88 6.56
C GLN A 43 -22.26 12.39 7.68
N SER A 44 -23.57 12.27 7.47
CA SER A 44 -24.57 12.42 8.50
C SER A 44 -24.70 11.11 9.30
N GLY A 45 -24.74 11.19 10.63
CA GLY A 45 -25.07 10.04 11.49
C GLY A 45 -24.05 9.74 12.58
N ARG A 46 -23.84 8.44 12.85
CA ARG A 46 -23.01 7.95 13.96
C ARG A 46 -21.54 8.34 13.75
N ARG A 47 -20.94 8.95 14.78
CA ARG A 47 -19.53 9.34 14.76
C ARG A 47 -18.65 8.09 14.84
N LEU A 48 -17.48 8.16 14.20
CA LEU A 48 -16.42 7.19 14.41
C LEU A 48 -16.02 7.17 15.89
N PRO A 49 -15.67 6.00 16.45
CA PRO A 49 -15.17 5.90 17.81
C PRO A 49 -13.87 6.71 17.96
N SER A 50 -13.62 7.22 19.16
CA SER A 50 -12.41 8.00 19.46
C SER A 50 -11.22 7.07 19.69
N GLY A 51 -10.54 6.68 18.62
CA GLY A 51 -9.42 5.75 18.71
C GLY A 51 -8.12 6.37 19.25
N PRO A 52 -7.21 5.53 19.78
CA PRO A 52 -5.91 5.96 20.27
C PRO A 52 -5.02 6.48 19.12
N PRO A 53 -4.09 7.42 19.39
CA PRO A 53 -3.19 7.94 18.38
C PRO A 53 -2.06 6.94 18.08
N VAL A 54 -2.20 6.18 16.99
CA VAL A 54 -1.17 5.27 16.48
C VAL A 54 -0.90 5.53 15.00
N TRP A 55 0.21 5.03 14.47
CA TRP A 55 0.39 5.02 13.02
C TRP A 55 -0.70 4.17 12.38
N ILE A 56 -1.41 4.78 11.43
CA ILE A 56 -2.40 4.18 10.53
C ILE A 56 -1.86 4.22 9.10
N CYS A 57 -2.29 3.30 8.26
CA CYS A 57 -1.95 3.26 6.84
C CYS A 57 -2.50 4.49 6.09
N GLY A 58 -3.72 4.92 6.41
CA GLY A 58 -4.36 6.09 5.79
C GLY A 58 -4.92 5.83 4.38
N ASP A 59 -4.57 4.71 3.75
CA ASP A 59 -5.20 4.21 2.52
C ASP A 59 -5.33 2.68 2.58
N CYS A 60 -5.82 2.18 3.71
CA CYS A 60 -5.89 0.74 4.00
C CYS A 60 -6.99 0.08 3.17
N HIS A 61 -6.67 -0.37 1.97
CA HIS A 61 -7.58 -1.11 1.09
C HIS A 61 -6.98 -2.48 0.75
N ALA A 62 -7.78 -3.47 0.34
CA ALA A 62 -7.32 -4.84 0.16
C ALA A 62 -6.07 -4.98 -0.75
N GLY A 63 -6.01 -4.22 -1.85
CA GLY A 63 -4.85 -4.21 -2.74
C GLY A 63 -3.53 -3.69 -2.14
N ASN A 64 -3.58 -3.03 -0.98
CA ASN A 64 -2.42 -2.57 -0.22
C ASN A 64 -1.97 -3.58 0.85
N LEU A 65 -2.67 -4.71 1.00
CA LEU A 65 -2.23 -5.87 1.77
C LEU A 65 -1.74 -6.98 0.84
N GLY A 66 -0.77 -7.77 1.28
CA GLY A 66 -0.23 -8.87 0.48
C GLY A 66 1.19 -9.29 0.86
N PRO A 67 1.69 -10.36 0.24
CA PRO A 67 2.98 -10.94 0.57
C PRO A 67 4.10 -9.92 0.38
N THR A 68 4.98 -9.83 1.36
CA THR A 68 6.12 -8.90 1.37
C THR A 68 7.31 -9.55 2.04
N GLY A 69 8.48 -9.44 1.41
CA GLY A 69 9.73 -9.93 2.01
C GLY A 69 10.33 -8.95 3.02
N ASP A 70 10.89 -9.46 4.12
CA ASP A 70 11.79 -8.70 5.01
C ASP A 70 13.25 -8.79 4.54
N SER A 71 14.15 -8.03 5.18
CA SER A 71 15.59 -8.04 4.85
C SER A 71 16.27 -9.40 5.04
N LYS A 72 15.66 -10.31 5.81
CA LYS A 72 16.14 -11.67 6.07
C LYS A 72 15.54 -12.71 5.12
N GLY A 73 14.73 -12.28 4.15
CA GLY A 73 14.06 -13.14 3.18
C GLY A 73 12.84 -13.89 3.72
N ARG A 74 12.33 -13.54 4.91
CA ARG A 74 11.05 -14.07 5.39
C ARG A 74 9.91 -13.32 4.68
N ILE A 75 8.91 -14.07 4.25
CA ILE A 75 7.76 -13.53 3.52
C ILE A 75 6.55 -13.64 4.43
N ASP A 76 5.85 -12.54 4.63
CA ASP A 76 4.58 -12.53 5.35
C ASP A 76 3.61 -11.50 4.75
N MET A 77 2.36 -11.49 5.24
CA MET A 77 1.33 -10.56 4.85
C MET A 77 1.50 -9.22 5.58
N HIS A 78 1.80 -8.17 4.82
CA HIS A 78 2.04 -6.83 5.35
C HIS A 78 1.20 -5.77 4.62
N ILE A 79 1.15 -4.58 5.21
CA ILE A 79 0.63 -3.37 4.56
C ILE A 79 1.78 -2.76 3.73
N ARG A 80 1.57 -2.60 2.41
CA ARG A 80 2.66 -2.32 1.45
C ARG A 80 2.72 -0.90 0.89
N ASP A 81 1.63 -0.14 0.96
CA ASP A 81 1.57 1.24 0.44
C ASP A 81 1.24 2.20 1.59
N LEU A 82 2.26 2.93 2.04
CA LEU A 82 2.20 3.76 3.24
C LEU A 82 2.44 5.24 2.95
N ASP A 83 2.21 5.67 1.71
CA ASP A 83 2.26 7.07 1.31
C ASP A 83 1.40 7.97 2.21
N GLN A 84 0.25 7.44 2.63
CA GLN A 84 -0.76 8.13 3.42
C GLN A 84 -0.59 7.92 4.92
N ALA A 85 0.48 7.25 5.36
CA ALA A 85 0.65 6.88 6.75
C ALA A 85 0.83 8.10 7.66
N VAL A 86 0.03 8.17 8.71
CA VAL A 86 0.02 9.24 9.70
C VAL A 86 -0.27 8.64 11.07
N ILE A 87 0.02 9.38 12.14
CA ILE A 87 -0.51 9.06 13.46
C ILE A 87 -1.94 9.61 13.50
N GLY A 88 -2.92 8.71 13.59
CA GLY A 88 -4.34 9.03 13.46
C GLY A 88 -5.23 8.02 14.18
N ASN A 89 -6.53 8.10 13.90
CA ASN A 89 -7.53 7.20 14.46
C ASN A 89 -7.57 5.86 13.69
N PRO A 90 -7.33 4.70 14.33
CA PRO A 90 -7.42 3.37 13.71
C PRO A 90 -8.72 3.09 12.97
N ALA A 91 -9.83 3.72 13.38
CA ALA A 91 -11.13 3.57 12.72
C ALA A 91 -11.08 3.95 11.24
N HIS A 92 -10.21 4.89 10.83
CA HIS A 92 -10.08 5.28 9.42
C HIS A 92 -9.64 4.11 8.53
N ASP A 93 -8.67 3.31 8.99
CA ASP A 93 -8.21 2.14 8.24
C ASP A 93 -9.28 1.05 8.18
N LEU A 94 -10.06 0.87 9.25
CA LEU A 94 -11.19 -0.07 9.26
C LEU A 94 -12.28 0.33 8.25
N VAL A 95 -12.68 1.60 8.23
CA VAL A 95 -13.66 2.09 7.26
C VAL A 95 -13.12 1.97 5.83
N ARG A 96 -11.84 2.31 5.61
CA ARG A 96 -11.21 2.23 4.29
C ARG A 96 -11.13 0.79 3.79
N LEU A 97 -10.79 -0.16 4.66
CA LEU A 97 -10.72 -1.58 4.33
C LEU A 97 -12.12 -2.13 4.07
N GLY A 98 -13.09 -1.81 4.93
CA GLY A 98 -14.48 -2.20 4.77
C GLY A 98 -15.09 -1.70 3.46
N LEU A 99 -14.83 -0.46 3.06
CA LEU A 99 -15.24 0.08 1.75
C LEU A 99 -14.61 -0.69 0.59
N SER A 100 -13.31 -0.98 0.67
CA SER A 100 -12.60 -1.75 -0.35
C SER A 100 -13.19 -3.15 -0.51
N LEU A 101 -13.47 -3.82 0.60
CA LEU A 101 -14.05 -5.17 0.62
C LEU A 101 -15.49 -5.17 0.09
N ALA A 102 -16.31 -4.22 0.51
CA ALA A 102 -17.69 -4.06 0.04
C ALA A 102 -17.75 -3.81 -1.48
N THR A 103 -16.85 -2.96 -2.01
CA THR A 103 -16.80 -2.69 -3.45
C THR A 103 -16.22 -3.85 -4.26
N ALA A 104 -15.27 -4.61 -3.71
CA ALA A 104 -14.80 -5.85 -4.32
C ALA A 104 -15.91 -6.92 -4.38
N ALA A 105 -16.65 -7.13 -3.29
CA ALA A 105 -17.76 -8.08 -3.25
C ALA A 105 -18.85 -7.75 -4.28
N ARG A 106 -19.18 -6.44 -4.46
CA ARG A 106 -20.10 -5.99 -5.51
C ARG A 106 -19.56 -6.23 -6.92
N GLY A 107 -18.25 -6.07 -7.12
CA GLY A 107 -17.61 -6.37 -8.41
C GLY A 107 -17.63 -7.86 -8.77
N SER A 108 -17.78 -8.73 -7.78
CA SER A 108 -17.93 -10.19 -7.93
C SER A 108 -19.39 -10.66 -7.90
N ASP A 109 -20.35 -9.76 -8.08
CA ASP A 109 -21.80 -10.04 -8.07
C ASP A 109 -22.31 -10.77 -6.80
N LEU A 110 -21.65 -10.55 -5.67
CA LEU A 110 -22.05 -11.17 -4.40
C LEU A 110 -23.27 -10.46 -3.79
N PRO A 111 -24.23 -11.19 -3.19
CA PRO A 111 -25.40 -10.61 -2.55
C PRO A 111 -25.06 -9.62 -1.42
N GLY A 112 -25.92 -8.63 -1.18
CA GLY A 112 -25.70 -7.62 -0.12
C GLY A 112 -25.50 -8.20 1.29
N VAL A 113 -26.14 -9.35 1.59
CA VAL A 113 -25.92 -10.07 2.86
C VAL A 113 -24.47 -10.50 3.04
N THR A 114 -23.74 -10.79 1.95
CA THR A 114 -22.31 -11.09 1.98
C THR A 114 -21.50 -9.89 2.46
N THR A 115 -21.85 -8.67 2.03
CA THR A 115 -21.16 -7.46 2.52
C THR A 115 -21.35 -7.28 4.03
N ALA A 116 -22.56 -7.52 4.55
CA ALA A 116 -22.81 -7.44 6.00
C ALA A 116 -21.94 -8.44 6.77
N ARG A 117 -21.99 -9.72 6.37
CA ARG A 117 -21.18 -10.78 6.99
C ARG A 117 -19.68 -10.53 6.88
N MET A 118 -19.21 -10.01 5.73
CA MET A 118 -17.80 -9.65 5.57
C MET A 118 -17.37 -8.58 6.57
N LEU A 119 -18.21 -7.56 6.85
CA LEU A 119 -17.88 -6.53 7.83
C LEU A 119 -17.91 -7.04 9.27
N GLU A 120 -18.76 -8.02 9.56
CA GLU A 120 -18.79 -8.75 10.85
C GLU A 120 -17.48 -9.51 11.06
N GLU A 121 -17.11 -10.35 10.08
CA GLU A 121 -15.87 -11.13 10.07
C GLU A 121 -14.63 -10.24 10.10
N MET A 122 -14.64 -9.13 9.36
CA MET A 122 -13.59 -8.10 9.40
C MET A 122 -13.38 -7.58 10.83
N MET A 123 -14.46 -7.26 11.54
CA MET A 123 -14.35 -6.73 12.90
C MET A 123 -13.94 -7.79 13.90
N GLN A 124 -14.42 -9.02 13.76
CA GLN A 124 -13.96 -10.14 14.57
C GLN A 124 -12.45 -10.36 14.40
N GLY A 125 -11.97 -10.46 13.16
CA GLY A 125 -10.54 -10.64 12.88
C GLY A 125 -9.68 -9.50 13.42
N TYR A 126 -10.14 -8.25 13.30
CA TYR A 126 -9.43 -7.11 13.87
C TYR A 126 -9.34 -7.18 15.40
N GLU A 127 -10.43 -7.51 16.09
CA GLU A 127 -10.47 -7.59 17.55
C GLU A 127 -9.65 -8.76 18.11
N GLU A 128 -9.64 -9.91 17.42
CA GLU A 128 -8.81 -11.07 17.79
C GLU A 128 -7.32 -10.73 17.87
N ALA A 129 -6.84 -9.78 17.05
CA ALA A 129 -5.45 -9.34 17.07
C ALA A 129 -5.02 -8.66 18.39
N PHE A 130 -5.97 -8.29 19.26
CA PHE A 130 -5.71 -7.64 20.54
C PHE A 130 -5.75 -8.60 21.73
N VAL A 131 -6.20 -9.85 21.54
CA VAL A 131 -6.39 -10.84 22.62
C VAL A 131 -5.19 -11.80 22.72
N GLY A 132 -4.51 -12.12 21.62
CA GLY A 132 -3.37 -13.04 21.60
C GLY A 132 -2.02 -12.39 21.94
N ASP A 133 -1.04 -13.21 22.31
CA ASP A 133 0.37 -12.81 22.30
C ASP A 133 0.75 -12.50 20.85
N GLY A 134 1.16 -11.26 20.58
CA GLY A 134 1.26 -10.68 19.22
C GLY A 134 2.30 -11.31 18.26
N ASP A 135 2.80 -12.49 18.61
CA ASP A 135 3.77 -13.29 17.87
C ASP A 135 3.15 -14.50 17.15
N GLU A 136 1.87 -14.81 17.38
CA GLU A 136 1.19 -15.92 16.71
C GLU A 136 0.76 -15.55 15.28
N GLU A 137 1.26 -16.28 14.28
CA GLU A 137 0.93 -16.04 12.89
C GLU A 137 -0.51 -16.53 12.59
N PRO A 138 -1.42 -15.67 12.10
CA PRO A 138 -2.81 -16.06 11.88
C PRO A 138 -2.92 -17.12 10.78
N ASP A 139 -3.80 -18.11 10.97
CA ASP A 139 -4.04 -19.10 9.91
C ASP A 139 -4.52 -18.40 8.63
N ARG A 140 -3.85 -18.73 7.53
CA ARG A 140 -4.05 -18.08 6.24
C ARG A 140 -5.21 -18.75 5.51
N PRO A 141 -6.21 -18.01 5.02
CA PRO A 141 -7.25 -18.60 4.17
C PRO A 141 -6.68 -19.05 2.82
N VAL A 142 -7.39 -19.90 2.10
CA VAL A 142 -6.89 -20.59 0.89
C VAL A 142 -6.36 -19.62 -0.17
N GLN A 143 -7.01 -18.47 -0.35
CA GLN A 143 -6.66 -17.45 -1.34
C GLN A 143 -5.34 -16.77 -0.95
N VAL A 144 -5.15 -16.51 0.35
CA VAL A 144 -3.89 -15.98 0.87
C VAL A 144 -2.79 -17.03 0.79
N LYS A 145 -3.08 -18.31 1.12
CA LYS A 145 -2.13 -19.43 0.93
C LYS A 145 -1.68 -19.55 -0.53
N ALA A 146 -2.58 -19.36 -1.50
CA ALA A 146 -2.25 -19.34 -2.93
C ALA A 146 -1.34 -18.15 -3.29
N GLY A 147 -1.66 -16.95 -2.82
CA GLY A 147 -0.81 -15.75 -2.98
C GLY A 147 0.58 -15.93 -2.37
N MET A 148 0.66 -16.48 -1.16
CA MET A 148 1.92 -16.75 -0.45
C MET A 148 2.76 -17.81 -1.16
N ARG A 149 2.18 -18.92 -1.61
CA ARG A 149 2.90 -19.94 -2.41
C ARG A 149 3.50 -19.34 -3.68
N SER A 150 2.72 -18.49 -4.35
CA SER A 150 3.19 -17.77 -5.55
C SER A 150 4.34 -16.82 -5.22
N ALA A 151 4.29 -16.12 -4.08
CA ALA A 151 5.34 -15.22 -3.64
C ALA A 151 6.66 -15.95 -3.34
N VAL A 152 6.61 -17.08 -2.61
CA VAL A 152 7.79 -17.89 -2.27
C VAL A 152 8.54 -18.39 -3.51
N GLN A 153 7.83 -18.72 -4.58
CA GLN A 153 8.42 -19.22 -5.83
C GLN A 153 9.03 -18.12 -6.71
N ARG A 154 8.81 -16.84 -6.38
CA ARG A 154 9.29 -15.72 -7.19
C ARG A 154 10.79 -15.53 -7.03
N THR A 155 11.43 -15.22 -8.14
CA THR A 155 12.86 -14.94 -8.24
C THR A 155 13.10 -13.65 -9.02
N TRP A 156 14.34 -13.16 -9.01
CA TRP A 156 14.69 -11.97 -9.79
C TRP A 156 14.41 -12.15 -11.29
N LYS A 157 14.56 -13.37 -11.84
CA LYS A 157 14.17 -13.69 -13.23
C LYS A 157 12.69 -13.41 -13.52
N HIS A 158 11.79 -13.63 -12.56
CA HIS A 158 10.38 -13.29 -12.72
C HIS A 158 10.18 -11.77 -12.73
N LEU A 159 10.82 -11.06 -11.80
CA LEU A 159 10.78 -9.61 -11.73
C LEU A 159 11.32 -8.98 -13.01
N ALA A 160 12.39 -9.57 -13.55
CA ALA A 160 13.00 -9.19 -14.80
C ALA A 160 12.07 -9.46 -15.98
N LYS A 161 11.55 -10.69 -16.14
CA LYS A 161 10.61 -11.01 -17.24
C LYS A 161 9.34 -10.16 -17.24
N GLU A 162 8.85 -9.74 -16.07
CA GLU A 162 7.70 -8.82 -15.95
C GLU A 162 8.03 -7.39 -16.42
N ARG A 163 9.31 -7.00 -16.52
CA ARG A 163 9.74 -5.60 -16.62
C ARG A 163 10.81 -5.30 -17.67
N PHE A 164 11.53 -6.32 -18.14
CA PHE A 164 12.68 -6.26 -19.03
C PHE A 164 12.47 -7.28 -20.17
N GLU A 165 12.77 -6.87 -21.41
CA GLU A 165 12.57 -7.68 -22.62
C GLU A 165 13.86 -8.41 -23.06
N ASP A 166 15.05 -7.93 -22.65
CA ASP A 166 16.35 -8.34 -23.17
C ASP A 166 17.30 -8.98 -22.12
N THR A 167 18.32 -9.67 -22.62
CA THR A 167 19.39 -10.35 -21.85
C THR A 167 20.40 -9.40 -21.19
N GLN A 168 20.42 -8.11 -21.53
CA GLN A 168 21.22 -7.10 -20.83
C GLN A 168 20.38 -6.36 -19.77
N PRO A 169 20.94 -6.05 -18.59
CA PRO A 169 20.24 -5.40 -17.49
C PRO A 169 19.97 -3.93 -17.80
N SER A 170 18.99 -3.67 -18.65
CA SER A 170 18.52 -2.33 -19.02
C SER A 170 17.01 -2.21 -18.85
N ILE A 171 16.54 -1.00 -18.54
CA ILE A 171 15.13 -0.69 -18.35
C ILE A 171 14.53 -0.26 -19.70
N PRO A 172 13.66 -1.08 -20.33
CA PRO A 172 13.17 -0.80 -21.67
C PRO A 172 12.18 0.37 -21.66
N LEU A 173 12.48 1.41 -22.42
CA LEU A 173 11.58 2.56 -22.56
C LEU A 173 10.34 2.17 -23.38
N GLY A 174 9.16 2.56 -22.90
CA GLY A 174 7.91 2.24 -23.56
C GLY A 174 6.69 2.58 -22.71
N LYS A 175 5.75 1.63 -22.61
CA LYS A 175 4.48 1.82 -21.90
C LYS A 175 4.68 2.04 -20.39
N HIS A 176 5.69 1.38 -19.80
CA HIS A 176 5.91 1.34 -18.36
C HIS A 176 7.07 2.24 -17.90
N PHE A 177 8.03 2.53 -18.77
CA PHE A 177 9.20 3.33 -18.43
C PHE A 177 9.42 4.43 -19.46
N TRP A 178 9.64 5.66 -18.99
CA TRP A 178 9.89 6.82 -19.85
C TRP A 178 11.28 7.39 -19.61
N ALA A 179 11.81 8.08 -20.62
CA ALA A 179 13.14 8.69 -20.56
C ALA A 179 13.19 9.76 -19.46
N LEU A 180 14.27 9.79 -18.69
CA LEU A 180 14.59 10.83 -17.70
C LEU A 180 15.03 12.16 -18.33
N SER A 181 14.87 13.26 -17.61
CA SER A 181 15.56 14.52 -17.90
C SER A 181 17.05 14.41 -17.52
N ARG A 182 17.87 15.36 -17.97
CA ARG A 182 19.29 15.40 -17.56
C ARG A 182 19.43 15.62 -16.05
N ALA A 183 18.69 16.58 -15.49
CA ALA A 183 18.70 16.86 -14.06
C ALA A 183 18.25 15.65 -13.22
N GLU A 184 17.24 14.90 -13.68
CA GLU A 184 16.80 13.67 -13.00
C GLU A 184 17.88 12.59 -13.02
N ARG A 185 18.54 12.35 -14.16
CA ARG A 185 19.65 11.38 -14.24
C ARG A 185 20.81 11.76 -13.34
N ASP A 186 21.22 13.02 -13.38
CA ASP A 186 22.37 13.52 -12.59
C ASP A 186 22.06 13.41 -11.09
N ALA A 187 20.83 13.75 -10.67
CA ALA A 187 20.39 13.62 -9.28
C ALA A 187 20.32 12.16 -8.81
N ILE A 188 19.76 11.25 -9.61
CA ILE A 188 19.71 9.82 -9.30
C ILE A 188 21.12 9.24 -9.21
N LYS A 189 22.02 9.60 -10.13
CA LYS A 189 23.41 9.14 -10.10
C LYS A 189 24.14 9.59 -8.83
N ALA A 190 23.98 10.86 -8.44
CA ALA A 190 24.55 11.38 -7.20
C ALA A 190 23.98 10.65 -5.97
N LEU A 191 22.66 10.46 -5.94
CA LEU A 191 21.96 9.76 -4.87
C LEU A 191 22.44 8.30 -4.72
N CYS A 192 22.55 7.56 -5.80
CA CYS A 192 23.01 6.17 -5.82
C CYS A 192 24.47 5.99 -5.36
N SER A 193 25.24 7.08 -5.25
CA SER A 193 26.63 7.07 -4.78
C SER A 193 26.74 7.41 -3.28
N THR A 194 25.62 7.62 -2.59
CA THR A 194 25.60 7.94 -1.14
C THR A 194 25.72 6.69 -0.28
N ALA A 195 26.25 6.86 0.93
CA ALA A 195 26.42 5.77 1.90
C ALA A 195 25.07 5.17 2.33
N GLU A 196 24.01 5.98 2.38
CA GLU A 196 22.66 5.54 2.74
C GLU A 196 22.07 4.57 1.71
N ILE A 197 22.30 4.80 0.42
CA ILE A 197 21.84 3.89 -0.64
C ILE A 197 22.69 2.64 -0.68
N HIS A 198 24.01 2.77 -0.49
CA HIS A 198 24.90 1.62 -0.37
C HIS A 198 24.44 0.70 0.76
N ALA A 199 24.25 1.25 1.97
CA ALA A 199 23.78 0.50 3.13
C ALA A 199 22.38 -0.12 2.92
N LEU A 200 21.46 0.57 2.23
CA LEU A 200 20.17 -0.01 1.88
C LEU A 200 20.34 -1.26 0.99
N VAL A 201 21.10 -1.13 -0.08
CA VAL A 201 21.28 -2.19 -1.09
C VAL A 201 22.00 -3.40 -0.51
N THR A 202 22.98 -3.19 0.36
CA THR A 202 23.74 -4.28 1.02
C THR A 202 23.05 -4.85 2.25
N SER A 203 21.92 -4.29 2.70
CA SER A 203 21.20 -4.77 3.90
C SER A 203 20.44 -6.09 3.71
N LEU A 204 20.24 -6.55 2.48
CA LEU A 204 19.51 -7.79 2.20
C LEU A 204 20.35 -9.04 2.47
N LYS A 205 19.68 -10.10 2.93
CA LYS A 205 20.28 -11.42 3.11
C LYS A 205 20.96 -11.89 1.83
N GLY A 206 22.22 -12.29 1.97
CA GLY A 206 23.05 -12.80 0.87
C GLY A 206 24.14 -11.81 0.44
N ARG A 207 24.02 -10.53 0.80
CA ARG A 207 24.97 -9.47 0.44
C ARG A 207 25.89 -9.11 1.61
N SER A 208 27.13 -8.74 1.29
CA SER A 208 28.10 -8.18 2.24
C SER A 208 27.96 -6.65 2.30
N GLN A 209 28.26 -6.07 3.47
CA GLN A 209 28.37 -4.62 3.61
C GLN A 209 29.54 -4.02 2.84
N ASP A 210 30.49 -4.85 2.39
CA ASP A 210 31.63 -4.42 1.58
C ASP A 210 31.40 -4.62 0.08
N ASP A 211 30.24 -5.16 -0.32
CA ASP A 211 29.95 -5.42 -1.73
C ASP A 211 29.99 -4.12 -2.54
N ARG A 212 30.59 -4.21 -3.72
CA ARG A 212 30.57 -3.13 -4.69
C ARG A 212 29.12 -2.91 -5.16
N VAL A 213 28.67 -1.66 -5.12
CA VAL A 213 27.34 -1.27 -5.61
C VAL A 213 27.51 -0.29 -6.77
N GLN A 214 26.86 -0.58 -7.90
CA GLN A 214 26.94 0.25 -9.10
C GLN A 214 25.56 0.54 -9.67
N LEU A 215 25.32 1.80 -10.05
CA LEU A 215 24.16 2.16 -10.86
C LEU A 215 24.33 1.62 -12.29
N LEU A 216 23.39 0.78 -12.73
CA LEU A 216 23.37 0.20 -14.08
C LEU A 216 22.44 0.99 -15.00
N ASP A 217 21.21 1.27 -14.56
CA ASP A 217 20.23 2.00 -15.36
C ASP A 217 19.17 2.70 -14.50
N SER A 218 18.47 3.69 -15.06
CA SER A 218 17.37 4.38 -14.41
C SER A 218 16.35 4.94 -15.40
N ALA A 219 15.07 4.86 -15.04
CA ALA A 219 13.97 5.39 -15.86
C ALA A 219 12.84 6.00 -15.02
N TYR A 220 12.07 6.88 -15.65
CA TYR A 220 10.81 7.35 -15.06
C TYR A 220 9.78 6.21 -15.08
N TRP A 221 9.15 5.92 -13.95
CA TRP A 221 8.28 4.77 -13.81
C TRP A 221 6.79 5.12 -13.86
N VAL A 222 6.12 4.65 -14.92
CA VAL A 222 4.67 4.81 -15.13
C VAL A 222 3.91 3.72 -14.38
N LYS A 223 3.77 3.88 -13.06
CA LYS A 223 3.11 2.88 -12.19
C LYS A 223 2.19 3.52 -11.15
N GLY A 224 1.12 2.78 -10.83
CA GLY A 224 0.11 3.17 -9.85
C GLY A 224 -1.22 3.58 -10.50
N CYS A 225 -2.17 3.94 -9.65
CA CYS A 225 -3.41 4.60 -10.03
C CYS A 225 -3.39 6.03 -9.47
N SER A 226 -3.57 6.18 -8.15
CA SER A 226 -3.52 7.46 -7.41
C SER A 226 -2.18 8.19 -7.53
N SER A 227 -1.06 7.46 -7.58
CA SER A 227 0.29 8.05 -7.69
C SER A 227 0.68 8.54 -9.09
N LEU A 228 -0.16 8.34 -10.11
CA LEU A 228 0.14 8.86 -11.45
C LEU A 228 0.03 10.39 -11.45
N GLY A 229 1.12 11.06 -11.83
CA GLY A 229 1.29 12.50 -11.75
C GLY A 229 2.33 12.92 -10.70
N LEU A 230 2.70 12.02 -9.78
CA LEU A 230 3.84 12.19 -8.88
C LEU A 230 5.11 11.61 -9.49
N LEU A 231 6.26 12.10 -9.06
CA LEU A 231 7.56 11.61 -9.51
C LEU A 231 7.81 10.19 -8.96
N ARG A 232 8.18 9.28 -9.86
CA ARG A 232 8.55 7.92 -9.52
C ARG A 232 9.61 7.42 -10.47
N TYR A 233 10.65 6.80 -9.94
CA TYR A 233 11.78 6.31 -10.70
C TYR A 233 12.05 4.84 -10.38
N ALA A 234 12.37 4.08 -11.42
CA ALA A 234 12.94 2.75 -11.29
C ALA A 234 14.45 2.85 -11.49
N VAL A 235 15.21 2.27 -10.59
CA VAL A 235 16.67 2.31 -10.61
C VAL A 235 17.21 0.90 -10.47
N LEU A 236 18.00 0.47 -11.44
CA LEU A 236 18.65 -0.83 -11.47
C LEU A 236 20.09 -0.70 -11.00
N MET A 237 20.43 -1.44 -9.95
CA MET A 237 21.75 -1.49 -9.34
C MET A 237 22.35 -2.88 -9.53
N GLY A 238 23.66 -2.95 -9.77
CA GLY A 238 24.47 -4.15 -9.68
C GLY A 238 25.14 -4.22 -8.31
N VAL A 239 25.20 -5.41 -7.72
CA VAL A 239 25.80 -5.68 -6.41
C VAL A 239 26.77 -6.83 -6.54
N GLY A 240 27.96 -6.68 -5.97
CA GLY A 240 29.05 -7.65 -6.08
C GLY A 240 29.94 -7.44 -7.31
N ASP A 241 30.78 -8.42 -7.59
CA ASP A 241 31.73 -8.40 -8.70
C ASP A 241 31.08 -8.82 -10.02
N GLU A 242 31.73 -8.51 -11.15
CA GLU A 242 31.16 -8.72 -12.50
C GLU A 242 30.84 -10.20 -12.80
N ASP A 243 31.59 -11.14 -12.20
CA ASP A 243 31.43 -12.58 -12.43
C ASP A 243 30.26 -13.21 -11.64
N ASP A 244 29.77 -12.57 -10.57
CA ASP A 244 28.65 -13.03 -9.72
C ASP A 244 27.68 -11.88 -9.37
N GLN A 245 27.49 -10.95 -10.33
CA GLN A 245 26.73 -9.73 -10.10
C GLN A 245 25.25 -10.04 -9.83
N GLU A 246 24.81 -9.69 -8.62
CA GLU A 246 23.39 -9.64 -8.29
C GLU A 246 22.75 -8.33 -8.75
N PHE A 247 21.45 -8.36 -9.00
CA PHE A 247 20.69 -7.17 -9.39
C PHE A 247 19.70 -6.74 -8.31
N CYS A 248 19.68 -5.44 -8.04
CA CYS A 248 18.77 -4.78 -7.12
C CYS A 248 17.92 -3.75 -7.88
N LEU A 249 16.59 -3.79 -7.74
CA LEU A 249 15.70 -2.82 -8.36
C LEU A 249 15.07 -1.94 -7.28
N LEU A 250 15.41 -0.66 -7.30
CA LEU A 250 14.90 0.34 -6.37
C LEU A 250 13.68 1.07 -6.94
N ASP A 251 12.69 1.30 -6.07
CA ASP A 251 11.51 2.14 -6.28
C ASP A 251 11.70 3.45 -5.53
N ILE A 252 12.03 4.52 -6.27
CA ILE A 252 12.15 5.87 -5.71
C ILE A 252 10.83 6.58 -5.96
N LYS A 253 10.10 6.93 -4.90
CA LYS A 253 8.75 7.50 -5.01
C LYS A 253 8.65 8.82 -4.24
N GLU A 254 8.08 9.83 -4.90
CA GLU A 254 7.86 11.14 -4.30
C GLU A 254 6.90 11.02 -3.13
N ALA A 255 7.26 11.67 -2.03
CA ALA A 255 6.48 11.73 -0.81
C ALA A 255 5.77 13.08 -0.71
N VAL A 256 4.45 13.06 -0.84
CA VAL A 256 3.59 14.25 -0.73
C VAL A 256 2.89 14.31 0.64
N ALA A 257 2.17 15.40 0.90
CA ALA A 257 1.33 15.49 2.09
C ALA A 257 0.26 14.39 2.08
N ALA A 258 0.01 13.76 3.24
CA ALA A 258 -1.06 12.77 3.37
C ALA A 258 -2.42 13.47 3.38
N ALA A 259 -3.41 12.86 2.71
CA ALA A 259 -4.82 13.20 2.83
C ALA A 259 -5.43 12.66 4.13
N ALA A 260 -4.83 11.61 4.71
CA ALA A 260 -5.30 11.01 5.94
C ALA A 260 -5.26 12.01 7.13
N PRO A 261 -6.35 12.12 7.91
CA PRO A 261 -6.38 12.99 9.08
C PRO A 261 -5.40 12.51 10.15
N ARG A 262 -4.49 13.41 10.54
CA ARG A 262 -3.57 13.19 11.66
C ARG A 262 -4.17 13.71 12.97
N THR A 263 -3.80 13.07 14.08
CA THR A 263 -4.10 13.57 15.41
C THR A 263 -3.37 14.90 15.64
N ALA A 264 -4.09 15.95 16.02
CA ALA A 264 -3.60 17.34 15.99
C ALA A 264 -2.28 17.60 16.75
N ARG A 265 -2.03 16.87 17.84
CA ARG A 265 -0.83 17.02 18.70
C ARG A 265 0.14 15.84 18.63
N ALA A 266 -0.06 14.91 17.72
CA ALA A 266 0.85 13.78 17.58
C ALA A 266 2.20 14.24 16.98
N PRO A 267 3.34 13.73 17.50
CA PRO A 267 4.65 14.04 16.94
C PRO A 267 4.75 13.45 15.53
N MET A 268 4.91 14.32 14.52
CA MET A 268 4.95 13.91 13.11
C MET A 268 6.25 14.40 12.47
N PRO A 269 6.99 13.56 11.73
CA PRO A 269 8.11 14.03 10.92
C PRO A 269 7.67 15.17 9.97
N ARG A 270 8.47 16.25 9.91
CA ARG A 270 8.19 17.39 9.02
C ARG A 270 8.39 17.04 7.55
N ASP A 271 9.32 16.14 7.26
CA ASP A 271 9.61 15.67 5.90
C ASP A 271 8.70 14.47 5.57
N ASN A 272 8.01 14.53 4.42
CA ASN A 272 7.04 13.50 4.03
C ASN A 272 7.69 12.14 3.76
N GLY A 273 8.90 12.10 3.18
CA GLY A 273 9.65 10.86 2.97
C GLY A 273 9.95 10.20 4.32
N LYS A 274 10.44 10.97 5.28
CA LYS A 274 10.65 10.48 6.66
C LYS A 274 9.36 9.99 7.30
N ARG A 275 8.24 10.70 7.12
CA ARG A 275 6.91 10.28 7.60
C ARG A 275 6.52 8.90 7.06
N VAL A 276 6.67 8.68 5.75
CA VAL A 276 6.32 7.40 5.12
C VAL A 276 7.20 6.26 5.66
N VAL A 277 8.51 6.49 5.78
CA VAL A 277 9.44 5.47 6.31
C VAL A 277 9.17 5.15 7.78
N GLU A 278 8.92 6.16 8.61
CA GLU A 278 8.54 5.94 10.02
C GLU A 278 7.21 5.19 10.14
N GLY A 279 6.20 5.55 9.35
CA GLY A 279 4.95 4.80 9.27
C GLY A 279 5.19 3.34 8.89
N ALA A 280 6.09 3.07 7.92
CA ALA A 280 6.47 1.71 7.54
C ALA A 280 7.14 0.91 8.65
N ARG A 281 8.01 1.54 9.42
CA ARG A 281 8.67 0.88 10.56
C ARG A 281 7.68 0.45 11.64
N HIS A 282 6.59 1.19 11.83
CA HIS A 282 5.55 0.86 12.82
C HIS A 282 4.49 -0.10 12.28
N LEU A 283 4.01 0.11 11.06
CA LEU A 283 2.92 -0.67 10.47
C LEU A 283 3.39 -1.98 9.82
N SER A 284 4.60 -2.02 9.28
CA SER A 284 5.13 -3.18 8.55
C SER A 284 6.67 -3.22 8.67
N PRO A 285 7.20 -3.56 9.86
CA PRO A 285 8.63 -3.45 10.17
C PRO A 285 9.55 -4.16 9.16
N GLY A 286 9.13 -5.31 8.64
CA GLY A 286 9.88 -6.04 7.61
C GLY A 286 10.08 -5.20 6.34
N LEU A 287 9.05 -4.47 5.89
CA LEU A 287 9.15 -3.54 4.78
C LEU A 287 9.91 -2.27 5.19
N GLY A 288 9.58 -1.67 6.35
CA GLY A 288 10.18 -0.42 6.82
C GLY A 288 11.69 -0.50 7.05
N SER A 289 12.21 -1.69 7.37
CA SER A 289 13.66 -1.95 7.48
C SER A 289 14.42 -1.83 6.15
N ARG A 290 13.70 -1.91 5.02
CA ARG A 290 14.23 -1.82 3.65
C ARG A 290 13.84 -0.51 2.98
N MET A 291 13.62 0.53 3.77
CA MET A 291 13.22 1.85 3.30
C MET A 291 14.11 2.96 3.85
N VAL A 292 14.40 3.93 3.00
CA VAL A 292 15.13 5.15 3.38
C VAL A 292 14.44 6.39 2.79
N ALA A 293 14.46 7.48 3.55
CA ALA A 293 13.95 8.77 3.12
C ALA A 293 15.09 9.64 2.60
N VAL A 294 14.90 10.30 1.47
CA VAL A 294 15.92 11.08 0.79
C VAL A 294 15.32 12.36 0.21
N ARG A 295 16.17 13.34 -0.13
CA ARG A 295 15.76 14.54 -0.85
C ARG A 295 16.60 14.70 -2.10
N MET A 296 15.96 15.06 -3.20
CA MET A 296 16.63 15.44 -4.44
C MET A 296 15.74 16.38 -5.25
N LEU A 297 16.34 17.30 -6.00
CA LEU A 297 15.62 18.26 -6.85
C LEU A 297 14.51 19.03 -6.10
N ASP A 298 14.75 19.41 -4.85
CA ASP A 298 13.79 20.08 -3.94
C ASP A 298 12.56 19.25 -3.50
N HIS A 299 12.44 18.01 -3.96
CA HIS A 299 11.38 17.09 -3.55
C HIS A 299 11.84 16.13 -2.43
N SER A 300 10.87 15.67 -1.64
CA SER A 300 11.05 14.61 -0.65
C SER A 300 10.67 13.28 -1.26
N PHE A 301 11.50 12.25 -1.05
CA PHE A 301 11.30 10.91 -1.58
C PHE A 301 11.47 9.87 -0.49
N PHE A 302 10.91 8.69 -0.72
CA PHE A 302 11.34 7.48 -0.06
C PHE A 302 11.75 6.45 -1.12
N ILE A 303 12.68 5.59 -0.73
CA ILE A 303 13.26 4.56 -1.57
C ILE A 303 13.04 3.22 -0.88
N ARG A 304 12.67 2.21 -1.67
CA ARG A 304 12.67 0.82 -1.23
C ARG A 304 13.27 -0.08 -2.30
N GLU A 305 13.91 -1.16 -1.87
CA GLU A 305 14.19 -2.27 -2.76
C GLU A 305 12.90 -3.04 -3.07
N LEU A 306 12.70 -3.40 -4.34
CA LEU A 306 11.58 -4.22 -4.76
C LEU A 306 11.98 -5.68 -4.76
N LEU A 307 11.35 -6.45 -3.88
CA LEU A 307 11.52 -7.88 -3.88
C LEU A 307 10.53 -8.54 -4.85
N PRO A 308 10.92 -9.63 -5.55
CA PRO A 308 10.00 -10.43 -6.35
C PRO A 308 8.75 -10.90 -5.58
N GLN A 309 8.91 -11.07 -4.27
CA GLN A 309 7.89 -11.51 -3.32
C GLN A 309 6.86 -10.41 -3.00
N ASP A 310 7.14 -9.13 -3.31
CA ASP A 310 6.27 -8.00 -2.99
C ASP A 310 5.06 -7.97 -3.96
N MET A 311 4.06 -8.80 -3.66
CA MET A 311 2.93 -9.09 -4.53
C MET A 311 1.63 -8.45 -4.01
N LYS A 312 0.75 -8.07 -4.94
CA LYS A 312 -0.64 -7.71 -4.60
C LYS A 312 -1.43 -8.98 -4.34
N LEU A 313 -2.30 -8.93 -3.34
CA LEU A 313 -3.38 -9.88 -3.22
C LEU A 313 -4.49 -9.45 -4.20
N GLU A 314 -4.79 -10.31 -5.17
CA GLU A 314 -5.94 -10.13 -6.04
C GLU A 314 -7.15 -10.83 -5.41
N LEU A 315 -8.29 -10.13 -5.35
CA LEU A 315 -9.52 -10.57 -4.69
C LEU A 315 -10.68 -10.67 -5.70
N ASP A 316 -10.37 -11.08 -6.92
CA ASP A 316 -11.35 -11.23 -7.98
C ASP A 316 -11.99 -12.62 -7.90
N GLU A 317 -13.27 -12.74 -8.28
CA GLU A 317 -14.00 -14.03 -8.40
C GLU A 317 -14.09 -14.85 -7.09
N LEU A 318 -14.19 -14.19 -5.94
CA LEU A 318 -14.35 -14.86 -4.65
C LEU A 318 -15.76 -15.43 -4.47
N THR A 319 -15.86 -16.65 -3.93
CA THR A 319 -17.12 -17.12 -3.35
C THR A 319 -17.44 -16.37 -2.04
N GLN A 320 -18.68 -16.47 -1.57
CA GLN A 320 -19.12 -15.83 -0.32
C GLN A 320 -18.25 -16.22 0.89
N GLN A 321 -17.94 -17.51 1.03
CA GLN A 321 -17.13 -18.02 2.15
C GLN A 321 -15.70 -17.47 2.10
N GLU A 322 -15.11 -17.43 0.91
CA GLU A 322 -13.74 -16.95 0.73
C GLU A 322 -13.63 -15.45 0.96
N ALA A 323 -14.64 -14.68 0.54
CA ALA A 323 -14.72 -13.25 0.80
C ALA A 323 -14.80 -12.94 2.31
N MET A 324 -15.60 -13.70 3.06
CA MET A 324 -15.70 -13.60 4.52
C MET A 324 -14.36 -13.94 5.21
N GLN A 325 -13.75 -15.06 4.85
CA GLN A 325 -12.45 -15.48 5.42
C GLN A 325 -11.32 -14.49 5.10
N ALA A 326 -11.29 -13.96 3.87
CA ALA A 326 -10.33 -12.93 3.49
C ALA A 326 -10.55 -11.63 4.27
N ALA A 327 -11.80 -11.22 4.51
CA ALA A 327 -12.13 -10.03 5.29
C ALA A 327 -11.60 -10.14 6.74
N ALA A 328 -11.89 -11.24 7.43
CA ALA A 328 -11.37 -11.50 8.77
C ALA A 328 -9.83 -11.49 8.80
N TYR A 329 -9.19 -12.23 7.90
CA TYR A 329 -7.74 -12.35 7.87
C TYR A 329 -7.05 -11.00 7.61
N LEU A 330 -7.49 -10.24 6.60
CA LEU A 330 -6.88 -8.95 6.27
C LEU A 330 -7.04 -7.95 7.41
N ALA A 331 -8.20 -7.95 8.08
CA ALA A 331 -8.44 -7.10 9.23
C ALA A 331 -7.58 -7.50 10.44
N LYS A 332 -7.34 -8.79 10.65
CA LYS A 332 -6.42 -9.30 11.67
C LYS A 332 -4.99 -8.81 11.44
N VAL A 333 -4.50 -8.82 10.19
CA VAL A 333 -3.19 -8.24 9.83
C VAL A 333 -3.11 -6.75 10.21
N VAL A 334 -4.15 -5.97 9.90
CA VAL A 334 -4.24 -4.55 10.30
C VAL A 334 -4.30 -4.41 11.82
N GLY A 335 -5.06 -5.28 12.50
CA GLY A 335 -5.16 -5.34 13.95
C GLY A 335 -3.81 -5.56 14.62
N MET A 336 -3.02 -6.51 14.14
CA MET A 336 -1.67 -6.78 14.65
C MET A 336 -0.74 -5.58 14.45
N ALA A 337 -0.83 -4.89 13.29
CA ALA A 337 -0.07 -3.69 13.01
C ALA A 337 -0.44 -2.51 13.95
N HIS A 338 -1.71 -2.38 14.32
CA HIS A 338 -2.16 -1.37 15.29
C HIS A 338 -1.82 -1.75 16.73
N ALA A 339 -2.13 -2.98 17.15
CA ALA A 339 -1.96 -3.46 18.52
C ALA A 339 -0.50 -3.39 18.97
N ARG A 340 0.48 -3.69 18.10
CA ARG A 340 1.91 -3.64 18.43
C ARG A 340 2.43 -2.27 18.89
N GLN A 341 1.70 -1.20 18.57
CA GLN A 341 2.02 0.18 18.92
C GLN A 341 1.41 0.61 20.25
N MET A 342 0.61 -0.25 20.89
CA MET A 342 -0.19 0.04 22.06
C MET A 342 0.22 -0.81 23.25
N ASP A 343 0.25 -0.21 24.44
CA ASP A 343 0.32 -0.94 25.70
C ASP A 343 -1.01 -1.66 26.00
N LEU A 344 -0.99 -2.56 26.99
CA LEU A 344 -2.15 -3.37 27.34
C LEU A 344 -3.38 -2.53 27.76
N ALA A 345 -3.15 -1.43 28.48
CA ALA A 345 -4.22 -0.54 28.92
C ALA A 345 -4.93 0.13 27.73
N THR A 346 -4.15 0.62 26.76
CA THR A 346 -4.65 1.24 25.53
C THR A 346 -5.38 0.23 24.65
N ARG A 347 -4.84 -0.99 24.50
CA ARG A 347 -5.52 -2.09 23.79
C ARG A 347 -6.89 -2.39 24.40
N THR A 348 -6.93 -2.54 25.73
CA THR A 348 -8.15 -2.85 26.47
C THR A 348 -9.20 -1.74 26.33
N ALA A 349 -8.78 -0.47 26.43
CA ALA A 349 -9.66 0.68 26.25
C ALA A 349 -10.21 0.74 24.81
N TRP A 350 -9.35 0.53 23.81
CA TRP A 350 -9.76 0.57 22.41
C TRP A 350 -10.77 -0.51 22.05
N ILE A 351 -10.55 -1.76 22.49
CA ILE A 351 -11.51 -2.85 22.26
C ILE A 351 -12.85 -2.57 22.94
N ARG A 352 -12.84 -2.04 24.17
CA ARG A 352 -14.08 -1.64 24.87
C ARG A 352 -14.85 -0.59 24.06
N ASP A 353 -14.17 0.43 23.53
CA ASP A 353 -14.80 1.48 22.74
C ASP A 353 -15.41 0.94 21.44
N LEU A 354 -14.73 -0.01 20.77
CA LEU A 354 -15.26 -0.70 19.59
C LEU A 354 -16.53 -1.50 19.89
N GLN A 355 -16.62 -2.11 21.08
CA GLN A 355 -17.76 -2.93 21.50
C GLN A 355 -18.96 -2.11 22.01
N THR A 356 -18.76 -0.87 22.44
CA THR A 356 -19.77 -0.03 23.13
C THR A 356 -21.01 0.29 22.26
N ASN A 357 -20.98 0.04 20.94
CA ASN A 357 -22.06 0.38 20.01
C ASN A 357 -22.46 -0.75 19.03
N ARG A 358 -22.30 -2.01 19.45
CA ARG A 358 -22.81 -3.16 18.70
C ARG A 358 -24.34 -3.25 18.85
N SER A 359 -25.02 -3.50 17.73
CA SER A 359 -26.47 -3.71 17.74
C SER A 359 -26.77 -5.17 18.05
N GLN A 360 -27.99 -5.49 18.51
CA GLN A 360 -28.41 -6.88 18.69
C GLN A 360 -28.70 -7.62 17.37
N THR A 361 -28.74 -6.91 16.24
CA THR A 361 -29.18 -7.43 14.93
C THR A 361 -28.09 -7.51 13.88
N LEU A 362 -26.94 -6.89 14.13
CA LEU A 362 -25.74 -6.86 13.29
C LEU A 362 -24.55 -6.96 14.24
N ASP A 363 -23.71 -7.97 14.03
CA ASP A 363 -22.53 -8.21 14.88
C ASP A 363 -21.42 -7.19 14.59
N ALA A 364 -21.48 -6.53 13.43
CA ALA A 364 -20.63 -5.41 13.06
C ALA A 364 -21.07 -4.14 13.81
N PRO A 365 -20.13 -3.32 14.31
CA PRO A 365 -20.45 -2.04 14.90
C PRO A 365 -21.23 -1.15 13.93
N SER A 366 -22.33 -0.61 14.42
CA SER A 366 -23.26 0.25 13.66
C SER A 366 -22.59 1.44 12.95
N TRP A 367 -21.53 2.01 13.54
CA TRP A 367 -20.75 3.09 12.93
C TRP A 367 -20.03 2.63 11.66
N LEU A 368 -19.46 1.42 11.67
CA LEU A 368 -18.73 0.87 10.53
C LEU A 368 -19.69 0.59 9.39
N TRP A 369 -20.79 -0.11 9.67
CA TRP A 369 -21.82 -0.40 8.67
C TRP A 369 -22.34 0.89 8.03
N SER A 370 -22.75 1.86 8.84
CA SER A 370 -23.32 3.12 8.35
C SER A 370 -22.32 3.88 7.48
N SER A 371 -21.05 3.97 7.92
CA SER A 371 -20.01 4.66 7.17
C SER A 371 -19.68 3.97 5.86
N VAL A 372 -19.53 2.64 5.85
CA VAL A 372 -19.23 1.87 4.63
C VAL A 372 -20.39 1.98 3.63
N VAL A 373 -21.63 1.81 4.03
CA VAL A 373 -22.80 1.88 3.12
C VAL A 373 -22.93 3.27 2.49
N GLN A 374 -22.83 4.34 3.30
CA GLN A 374 -22.88 5.71 2.77
C GLN A 374 -21.71 6.00 1.82
N LEU A 375 -20.51 5.50 2.13
CA LEU A 375 -19.35 5.64 1.25
C LEU A 375 -19.52 4.85 -0.05
N VAL A 376 -20.08 3.64 -0.02
CA VAL A 376 -20.36 2.85 -1.22
C VAL A 376 -21.28 3.65 -2.16
N GLY A 377 -22.37 4.23 -1.63
CA GLY A 377 -23.27 5.07 -2.43
C GLY A 377 -22.58 6.30 -3.03
N SER A 378 -21.80 7.01 -2.22
CA SER A 378 -21.07 8.22 -2.67
C SER A 378 -20.00 7.89 -3.73
N HIS A 379 -19.28 6.78 -3.55
CA HIS A 379 -18.27 6.33 -4.51
C HIS A 379 -18.90 5.83 -5.82
N GLU A 380 -20.06 5.17 -5.76
CA GLU A 380 -20.78 4.73 -6.97
C GLU A 380 -21.21 5.94 -7.80
N GLN A 381 -21.80 6.96 -7.17
CA GLN A 381 -22.15 8.22 -7.84
C GLN A 381 -20.92 8.89 -8.47
N GLY A 382 -19.83 9.01 -7.70
CA GLY A 382 -18.58 9.59 -8.18
C GLY A 382 -17.95 8.79 -9.33
N TYR A 383 -18.02 7.46 -9.28
CA TYR A 383 -17.52 6.58 -10.33
C TYR A 383 -18.28 6.76 -11.64
N LEU A 384 -19.61 6.77 -11.61
CA LEU A 384 -20.44 6.94 -12.81
C LEU A 384 -20.22 8.31 -13.48
N GLU A 385 -20.11 9.37 -12.67
CA GLU A 385 -19.78 10.71 -13.17
C GLU A 385 -18.37 10.75 -13.79
N HIS A 386 -17.40 10.08 -13.16
CA HIS A 386 -16.03 9.96 -13.66
C HIS A 386 -15.99 9.21 -15.00
N CYS A 387 -16.71 8.10 -15.13
CA CYS A 387 -16.83 7.36 -16.39
C CYS A 387 -17.46 8.21 -17.48
N ARG A 388 -18.54 8.93 -17.19
CA ARG A 388 -19.18 9.86 -18.12
C ARG A 388 -18.20 10.89 -18.68
N ARG A 389 -17.26 11.36 -17.84
CA ARG A 389 -16.32 12.42 -18.20
C ARG A 389 -15.08 11.94 -18.95
N TYR A 390 -14.62 10.72 -18.70
CA TYR A 390 -13.29 10.27 -19.12
C TYR A 390 -13.25 8.94 -19.87
N ALA A 391 -14.37 8.21 -19.97
CA ALA A 391 -14.43 6.90 -20.62
C ALA A 391 -15.57 6.76 -21.64
N LEU A 392 -16.37 7.81 -21.83
CA LEU A 392 -17.18 8.02 -23.04
C LEU A 392 -16.35 8.79 -24.06
#